data_AF-A0A3D6B5L9-F1
#
_entry.id   AF-A0A3D6B5L9-F1
#
_cell.length_a   1.000
_cell.length_b   1.000
_cell.length_c   1.000
_cell.angle_alpha   90.00
_cell.angle_beta   90.00
_cell.angle_gamma   90.00
#
_symmetry.space_group_name_H-M   'P 1'
#
loop_
_entity.id
_entity.type
_entity.pdbx_description
1 polymer ?
#
loop_
_entity_poly.entity_id
_entity_poly.type
_entity_poly.pdbx_seq_one_letter_code
_entity_poly.pdbx_strand_id
1 'polypeptide(L)'
;MGSLYIQPTVADWVDGGSYNWIDATTRVEINENDTTEWGYKVYYGFPERGPLITLKDIDTNGKPWILQTNNPMFGFVVCDNEKGEYKKEVSVKDDDILNPKEIGKTYKIEDFIINESGEKKTLYFYVVPKNRLDLAKPHEVKAEIFLTKYPNDKFIINRGLKYRGCTSGKNAGKDLHFEQVL
;
A
#
# COMPACT_ATOMS: atom_id res chain seq x y z
N MET A 1 32.14 -16.50 -58.40
CA MET A 1 32.18 -16.02 -57.01
C MET A 1 31.53 -14.66 -56.97
N GLY A 2 30.42 -14.49 -56.25
CA GLY A 2 29.69 -13.22 -56.16
C GLY A 2 29.92 -12.59 -54.80
N SER A 3 30.26 -11.30 -54.77
CA SER A 3 30.44 -10.54 -53.54
C SER A 3 29.13 -9.82 -53.22
N LEU A 4 28.58 -10.09 -52.03
CA LEU A 4 27.42 -9.38 -51.50
C LEU A 4 27.91 -8.16 -50.72
N TYR A 5 27.51 -6.95 -51.13
CA TYR A 5 27.75 -5.72 -50.39
C TYR A 5 26.48 -5.34 -49.63
N ILE A 6 26.60 -5.17 -48.31
CA ILE A 6 25.52 -4.70 -47.44
C ILE A 6 25.95 -3.36 -46.85
N GLN A 7 25.10 -2.35 -47.02
CA GLN A 7 25.29 -1.02 -46.45
C GLN A 7 24.33 -0.88 -45.25
N PRO A 8 24.81 -0.90 -44.00
CA PRO A 8 23.94 -0.78 -42.85
C PRO A 8 23.43 0.66 -42.72
N THR A 9 22.12 0.83 -42.68
CA THR A 9 21.47 2.09 -42.26
C THR A 9 21.05 1.98 -40.82
N VAL A 10 21.54 2.91 -39.99
CA VAL A 10 21.06 3.10 -38.62
C VAL A 10 19.85 4.01 -38.71
N ALA A 11 18.67 3.51 -38.31
CA ALA A 11 17.49 4.33 -38.16
C ALA A 11 17.64 5.22 -36.93
N ASP A 12 17.13 6.46 -37.00
CA ASP A 12 17.06 7.35 -35.86
C ASP A 12 16.26 6.70 -34.72
N TRP A 13 16.72 6.94 -33.49
CA TRP A 13 15.97 6.56 -32.30
C TRP A 13 14.64 7.32 -32.28
N VAL A 14 13.56 6.61 -32.58
CA VAL A 14 12.21 7.07 -32.26
C VAL A 14 11.93 6.65 -30.83
N ASP A 15 11.94 7.60 -29.90
CA ASP A 15 11.50 7.35 -28.53
C ASP A 15 10.01 6.98 -28.56
N GLY A 16 9.76 5.68 -28.62
CA GLY A 16 8.47 5.05 -28.95
C GLY A 16 7.43 5.13 -27.85
N GLY A 17 7.26 6.30 -27.24
CA GLY A 17 6.23 6.51 -26.23
C GLY A 17 5.93 7.99 -26.05
N SER A 18 4.98 8.52 -26.81
CA SER A 18 4.23 9.70 -26.37
C SER A 18 3.39 9.32 -25.15
N TYR A 19 4.02 9.30 -23.98
CA TYR A 19 3.31 9.11 -22.71
C TYR A 19 2.51 10.37 -22.43
N ASN A 20 1.21 10.29 -22.68
CA ASN A 20 0.29 11.32 -22.22
C ASN A 20 0.08 11.11 -20.72
N TRP A 21 0.85 11.85 -19.91
CA TRP A 21 0.66 11.95 -18.46
C TRP A 21 -0.62 12.74 -18.19
N ILE A 22 -1.78 12.18 -18.53
CA ILE A 22 -2.94 12.40 -17.64
C ILE A 22 -2.48 11.69 -16.37
N ASP A 23 -1.82 12.45 -15.49
CA ASP A 23 -1.28 11.94 -14.25
C ASP A 23 -2.38 11.10 -13.64
N ALA A 24 -2.12 9.81 -13.40
CA ALA A 24 -2.98 9.05 -12.52
C ALA A 24 -3.20 9.92 -11.28
N THR A 25 -4.40 10.00 -10.75
CA THR A 25 -4.62 10.82 -9.55
C THR A 25 -5.36 9.95 -8.60
N THR A 26 -4.77 9.70 -7.44
CA THR A 26 -5.48 9.07 -6.34
C THR A 26 -5.65 10.12 -5.27
N ARG A 27 -6.91 10.39 -4.92
CA ARG A 27 -7.22 11.22 -3.76
C ARG A 27 -7.18 10.33 -2.55
N VAL A 28 -6.43 10.74 -1.54
CA VAL A 28 -6.40 10.01 -0.26
C VAL A 28 -7.04 10.84 0.80
N GLU A 29 -7.94 10.18 1.52
CA GLU A 29 -8.56 10.70 2.70
C GLU A 29 -8.14 9.81 3.85
N ILE A 30 -7.64 10.44 4.91
CA ILE A 30 -7.21 9.78 6.12
C ILE A 30 -8.10 10.33 7.21
N ASN A 31 -8.88 9.46 7.84
CA ASN A 31 -9.57 9.83 9.06
C ASN A 31 -8.54 9.77 10.19
N GLU A 32 -7.94 10.92 10.52
CA GLU A 32 -6.87 11.00 11.52
C GLU A 32 -7.44 10.59 12.90
N ASN A 33 -6.99 9.45 13.41
CA ASN A 33 -7.28 9.02 14.78
C ASN A 33 -6.20 9.52 15.74
N ASP A 34 -5.02 8.91 15.69
CA ASP A 34 -3.94 9.18 16.63
C ASP A 34 -2.58 9.17 15.90
N THR A 35 -1.65 10.01 16.34
CA THR A 35 -0.40 10.32 15.58
C THR A 35 0.84 10.26 16.46
N THR A 36 2.00 10.04 15.83
CA THR A 36 3.34 10.09 16.43
C THR A 36 4.18 11.18 15.76
N GLU A 37 5.40 11.41 16.25
CA GLU A 37 6.38 12.27 15.56
C GLU A 37 6.75 11.74 14.17
N TRP A 38 6.63 10.42 13.95
CA TRP A 38 7.00 9.77 12.69
C TRP A 38 5.82 9.63 11.72
N GLY A 39 4.57 9.54 12.19
CA GLY A 39 3.42 9.34 11.32
C GLY A 39 2.13 9.06 12.09
N TYR A 40 1.39 8.04 11.65
CA TYR A 40 0.13 7.61 12.25
C TYR A 40 0.32 6.41 13.18
N LYS A 41 -0.40 6.37 14.29
CA LYS A 41 -0.36 5.24 15.23
C LYS A 41 -1.18 4.06 14.72
N VAL A 42 -0.66 2.86 14.91
CA VAL A 42 -1.38 1.60 14.65
C VAL A 42 -1.16 0.60 15.78
N TYR A 43 -2.11 -0.32 15.96
CA TYR A 43 -2.16 -1.21 17.12
C TYR A 43 -2.32 -2.66 16.69
N TYR A 44 -1.54 -3.56 17.29
CA TYR A 44 -1.69 -4.99 17.05
C TYR A 44 -3.04 -5.47 17.60
N GLY A 45 -3.81 -6.19 16.78
CA GLY A 45 -5.13 -6.72 17.17
C GLY A 45 -6.28 -5.71 17.16
N PHE A 46 -6.01 -4.41 16.96
CA PHE A 46 -7.03 -3.35 17.02
C PHE A 46 -6.96 -2.42 15.79
N PRO A 47 -7.47 -2.87 14.61
CA PRO A 47 -7.44 -2.07 13.38
C PRO A 47 -8.10 -0.70 13.52
N GLU A 48 -9.27 -0.65 14.18
CA GLU A 48 -10.09 0.55 14.36
C GLU A 48 -9.42 1.67 15.17
N ARG A 49 -8.38 1.35 15.94
CA ARG A 49 -7.58 2.37 16.65
C ARG A 49 -6.58 3.08 15.75
N GLY A 50 -6.25 2.49 14.60
CA GLY A 50 -5.46 3.14 13.55
C GLY A 50 -6.30 4.08 12.69
N PRO A 51 -5.67 4.85 11.80
CA PRO A 51 -6.41 5.69 10.85
C PRO A 51 -7.11 4.83 9.79
N LEU A 52 -8.38 5.15 9.50
CA LEU A 52 -9.05 4.61 8.32
C LEU A 52 -8.55 5.36 7.08
N ILE A 53 -8.02 4.62 6.10
CA ILE A 53 -7.49 5.18 4.87
C ILE A 53 -8.46 4.90 3.73
N THR A 54 -8.76 5.94 2.98
CA THR A 54 -9.58 5.86 1.77
C THR A 54 -8.78 6.31 0.57
N LEU A 55 -8.63 5.45 -0.43
CA LEU A 55 -8.14 5.83 -1.76
C LEU A 55 -9.35 5.99 -2.67
N LYS A 56 -9.61 7.21 -3.13
CA LYS A 56 -10.68 7.55 -4.08
C LYS A 56 -10.12 7.73 -5.48
N ASP A 57 -10.94 7.36 -6.46
CA ASP A 57 -10.71 7.58 -7.88
C ASP A 57 -9.35 7.07 -8.36
N ILE A 58 -8.93 5.87 -7.92
CA ILE A 58 -7.66 5.27 -8.38
C ILE A 58 -7.74 5.03 -9.89
N ASP A 59 -7.30 6.00 -10.67
CA ASP A 59 -7.26 5.93 -12.13
C ASP A 59 -5.84 5.72 -12.60
N THR A 60 -5.49 4.47 -12.89
CA THR A 60 -4.19 4.11 -13.44
C THR A 60 -4.19 4.04 -14.97
N ASN A 61 -5.22 4.60 -15.61
CA ASN A 61 -5.46 4.51 -17.06
C ASN A 61 -5.51 3.05 -17.53
N GLY A 62 -6.30 2.23 -16.82
CA GLY A 62 -6.52 0.81 -17.14
C GLY A 62 -5.31 -0.11 -16.91
N LYS A 63 -4.25 0.35 -16.25
CA LYS A 63 -3.11 -0.52 -15.89
C LYS A 63 -3.28 -1.12 -14.50
N PRO A 64 -2.81 -2.35 -14.26
CA PRO A 64 -2.86 -2.94 -12.93
C PRO A 64 -2.01 -2.15 -11.94
N TRP A 65 -2.43 -2.20 -10.68
CA TRP A 65 -1.73 -1.58 -9.56
C TRP A 65 -1.71 -2.45 -8.33
N ILE A 66 -0.72 -2.21 -7.47
CA ILE A 66 -0.52 -2.93 -6.22
C ILE A 66 -0.27 -1.90 -5.11
N LEU A 67 -1.03 -2.01 -4.02
CA LEU A 67 -0.77 -1.31 -2.77
C LEU A 67 0.13 -2.18 -1.89
N GLN A 68 1.26 -1.61 -1.45
CA GLN A 68 2.31 -2.33 -0.76
C GLN A 68 2.86 -1.52 0.42
N THR A 69 3.50 -2.24 1.34
CA THR A 69 4.27 -1.68 2.45
C THR A 69 5.75 -1.98 2.25
N ASN A 70 6.64 -1.08 2.68
CA ASN A 70 8.09 -1.35 2.71
C ASN A 70 8.50 -2.32 3.84
N ASN A 71 7.60 -2.54 4.81
CA ASN A 71 7.84 -3.40 5.96
C ASN A 71 6.89 -4.61 5.93
N PRO A 72 7.41 -5.84 5.77
CA PRO A 72 6.59 -7.05 5.69
C PRO A 72 5.91 -7.42 7.00
N MET A 73 6.26 -6.80 8.14
CA MET A 73 5.58 -7.00 9.42
C MET A 73 4.23 -6.27 9.48
N PHE A 74 3.90 -5.46 8.49
CA PHE A 74 2.62 -4.78 8.35
C PHE A 74 1.82 -5.38 7.21
N GLY A 75 0.51 -5.20 7.27
CA GLY A 75 -0.40 -5.56 6.22
C GLY A 75 -1.66 -4.70 6.26
N PHE A 76 -2.65 -5.13 5.49
CA PHE A 76 -3.86 -4.37 5.23
C PHE A 76 -5.10 -5.15 5.64
N VAL A 77 -6.05 -4.48 6.28
CA VAL A 77 -7.40 -5.00 6.48
C VAL A 77 -8.32 -4.24 5.55
N VAL A 78 -8.88 -4.93 4.55
CA VAL A 78 -9.81 -4.32 3.60
C VAL A 78 -11.16 -4.11 4.28
N CYS A 79 -11.71 -2.90 4.14
CA CYS A 79 -13.02 -2.53 4.64
C CYS A 79 -14.05 -2.51 3.51
N ASP A 80 -15.29 -2.84 3.85
CA ASP A 80 -16.42 -2.89 2.93
C ASP A 80 -16.95 -1.47 2.60
N ASN A 81 -16.72 -0.49 3.49
CA ASN A 81 -17.26 0.86 3.36
C ASN A 81 -16.45 1.94 4.10
N GLU A 82 -16.86 3.20 3.94
CA GLU A 82 -16.26 4.39 4.57
C GLU A 82 -16.39 4.46 6.09
N LYS A 83 -17.22 3.61 6.70
CA LYS A 83 -17.31 3.48 8.16
C LYS A 83 -16.20 2.59 8.73
N GLY A 84 -15.44 1.93 7.86
CA GLY A 84 -14.36 1.04 8.25
C GLY A 84 -14.85 -0.33 8.73
N GLU A 85 -16.06 -0.75 8.33
CA GLU A 85 -16.54 -2.09 8.62
C GLU A 85 -15.76 -3.13 7.80
N TYR A 86 -15.36 -4.24 8.42
CA TYR A 86 -14.61 -5.31 7.77
C TYR A 86 -15.07 -6.68 8.25
N LYS A 87 -14.87 -7.70 7.41
CA LYS A 87 -15.31 -9.07 7.71
C LYS A 87 -14.34 -9.77 8.66
N LYS A 88 -14.92 -10.49 9.63
CA LYS A 88 -14.20 -11.36 10.57
C LYS A 88 -14.42 -12.82 10.20
N GLU A 89 -13.61 -13.32 9.28
CA GLU A 89 -13.76 -14.65 8.67
C GLU A 89 -12.64 -15.63 9.05
N VAL A 90 -11.54 -15.14 9.63
CA VAL A 90 -10.39 -15.97 10.00
C VAL A 90 -10.63 -16.60 11.37
N SER A 91 -10.77 -17.92 11.44
CA SER A 91 -10.90 -18.64 12.72
C SER A 91 -9.65 -18.48 13.58
N VAL A 92 -9.84 -17.96 14.80
CA VAL A 92 -8.83 -17.94 15.86
C VAL A 92 -8.98 -19.23 16.65
N LYS A 93 -7.88 -19.97 16.79
CA LYS A 93 -7.85 -21.18 17.60
C LYS A 93 -7.17 -20.90 18.94
N ASP A 94 -7.52 -21.69 19.95
CA ASP A 94 -6.76 -21.71 21.21
C ASP A 94 -5.35 -22.29 21.04
N ASP A 95 -4.55 -22.16 22.09
CA ASP A 95 -3.15 -22.59 22.11
C ASP A 95 -2.99 -24.12 22.30
N ASP A 96 -4.07 -24.91 22.23
CA ASP A 96 -3.99 -26.37 22.34
C ASP A 96 -3.37 -26.96 21.07
N ILE A 97 -2.14 -27.46 21.19
CA ILE A 97 -1.38 -28.02 20.07
C ILE A 97 -2.00 -29.34 19.57
N LEU A 98 -2.61 -30.13 20.45
CA LEU A 98 -3.13 -31.46 20.10
C LEU A 98 -4.52 -31.39 19.48
N ASN A 99 -5.39 -30.51 20.02
CA ASN A 99 -6.76 -30.35 19.56
C ASN A 99 -7.19 -28.88 19.59
N PRO A 100 -6.67 -28.06 18.67
CA PRO A 100 -6.94 -26.63 18.69
C PRO A 100 -8.40 -26.34 18.37
N LYS A 101 -9.10 -25.70 19.31
CA LYS A 101 -10.52 -25.37 19.21
C LYS A 101 -10.70 -23.93 18.72
N GLU A 102 -11.67 -23.70 17.84
CA GLU A 102 -12.05 -22.35 17.44
C GLU A 102 -12.65 -21.58 18.62
N ILE A 103 -11.97 -20.50 19.03
CA ILE A 103 -12.37 -19.62 20.13
C ILE A 103 -13.01 -18.32 19.64
N GLY A 104 -12.89 -18.02 18.34
CA GLY A 104 -13.54 -16.85 17.74
C GLY A 104 -13.12 -16.66 16.29
N LYS A 105 -13.53 -15.52 15.72
CA LYS A 105 -13.13 -15.10 14.38
C LYS A 105 -12.50 -13.72 14.41
N THR A 106 -11.45 -13.56 13.62
CA THR A 106 -10.72 -12.31 13.43
C THR A 106 -10.73 -11.90 11.96
N TYR A 107 -10.20 -10.73 11.69
CA TYR A 107 -10.06 -10.15 10.36
C TYR A 107 -8.93 -10.82 9.57
N LYS A 108 -9.06 -10.80 8.24
CA LYS A 108 -7.97 -11.20 7.34
C LYS A 108 -7.00 -10.05 7.17
N ILE A 109 -5.70 -10.36 7.23
CA ILE A 109 -4.63 -9.41 6.91
C ILE A 109 -4.09 -9.79 5.53
N GLU A 110 -4.15 -8.86 4.59
CA GLU A 110 -3.54 -8.99 3.28
C GLU A 110 -2.13 -8.38 3.30
N ASP A 111 -1.16 -9.05 2.69
CA ASP A 111 0.21 -8.53 2.57
C ASP A 111 0.30 -7.37 1.57
N PHE A 112 -0.54 -7.42 0.55
CA PHE A 112 -0.68 -6.42 -0.50
C PHE A 112 -2.10 -6.46 -1.06
N ILE A 113 -2.54 -5.36 -1.67
CA ILE A 113 -3.84 -5.29 -2.34
C ILE A 113 -3.59 -5.04 -3.82
N ILE A 114 -4.06 -5.95 -4.68
CA ILE A 114 -3.89 -5.87 -6.13
C ILE A 114 -5.22 -5.55 -6.81
N ASN A 115 -5.15 -4.72 -7.84
CA ASN A 115 -6.21 -4.54 -8.82
C ASN A 115 -5.63 -4.87 -10.20
N GLU A 116 -5.99 -6.04 -10.71
CA GLU A 116 -5.49 -6.56 -11.99
C GLU A 116 -6.16 -5.88 -13.19
N SER A 117 -7.42 -5.45 -13.05
CA SER A 117 -8.18 -4.82 -14.13
C SER A 117 -7.79 -3.36 -14.36
N GLY A 118 -7.13 -2.72 -13.39
CA GLY A 118 -6.85 -1.29 -13.42
C GLY A 118 -8.12 -0.42 -13.38
N GLU A 119 -9.24 -1.00 -12.94
CA GLU A 119 -10.51 -0.31 -12.84
C GLU A 119 -10.46 0.79 -11.78
N LYS A 120 -11.19 1.88 -12.06
CA LYS A 120 -11.44 2.93 -11.08
C LYS A 120 -12.16 2.35 -9.89
N LYS A 121 -11.52 2.44 -8.73
CA LYS A 121 -12.02 1.83 -7.51
C LYS A 121 -11.79 2.77 -6.33
N THR A 122 -12.76 2.77 -5.42
CA THR A 122 -12.57 3.31 -4.08
C THR A 122 -12.17 2.17 -3.17
N LEU A 123 -11.08 2.34 -2.43
CA LEU A 123 -10.57 1.36 -1.49
C LEU A 123 -10.57 1.95 -0.07
N TYR A 124 -11.18 1.22 0.86
CA TYR A 124 -11.16 1.53 2.29
C TYR A 124 -10.33 0.46 2.98
N PHE A 125 -9.38 0.85 3.83
CA PHE A 125 -8.56 -0.12 4.56
C PHE A 125 -7.93 0.45 5.82
N TYR A 126 -7.55 -0.45 6.73
CA TYR A 126 -6.64 -0.17 7.85
C TYR A 126 -5.27 -0.75 7.59
N VAL A 127 -4.27 -0.13 8.22
CA VAL A 127 -2.88 -0.61 8.29
C VAL A 127 -2.68 -1.27 9.64
N VAL A 128 -2.25 -2.52 9.64
CA VAL A 128 -2.14 -3.30 10.88
C VAL A 128 -0.78 -3.99 11.01
N PRO A 129 -0.18 -4.00 12.20
CA PRO A 129 0.93 -4.90 12.51
C PRO A 129 0.45 -6.35 12.52
N LYS A 130 1.23 -7.25 11.94
CA LYS A 130 1.00 -8.70 11.96
C LYS A 130 1.46 -9.36 13.25
N ASN A 131 2.38 -8.71 13.96
CA ASN A 131 2.95 -9.20 15.21
C ASN A 131 2.88 -8.10 16.28
N ARG A 132 2.92 -8.53 17.54
CA ARG A 132 3.03 -7.60 18.67
C ARG A 132 4.37 -6.88 18.63
N LEU A 133 4.35 -5.62 19.05
CA LEU A 133 5.49 -4.74 19.14
C LEU A 133 6.63 -5.37 19.97
N ASP A 134 7.80 -5.50 19.33
CA ASP A 134 9.06 -5.85 19.97
C ASP A 134 9.99 -4.63 19.99
N LEU A 135 10.11 -3.98 21.16
CA LEU A 135 10.92 -2.79 21.34
C LEU A 135 12.43 -3.04 21.14
N ALA A 136 12.89 -4.30 21.13
CA ALA A 136 14.27 -4.63 20.85
C ALA A 136 14.63 -4.48 19.36
N LYS A 137 13.62 -4.39 18.47
CA LYS A 137 13.81 -4.36 17.02
C LYS A 137 13.24 -3.07 16.41
N PRO A 138 14.05 -2.02 16.27
CA PRO A 138 13.58 -0.66 15.96
C PRO A 138 12.93 -0.50 14.58
N HIS A 139 13.13 -1.44 13.65
CA HIS A 139 12.53 -1.42 12.31
C HIS A 139 11.21 -2.18 12.23
N GLU A 140 10.88 -3.04 13.20
CA GLU A 140 9.59 -3.77 13.19
C GLU A 140 8.41 -2.85 13.54
N VAL A 141 8.69 -1.64 14.00
CA VAL A 141 7.70 -0.71 14.55
C VAL A 141 7.22 0.32 13.52
N LYS A 142 7.86 0.43 12.34
CA LYS A 142 7.62 1.50 11.36
C LYS A 142 7.34 0.95 9.96
N ALA A 143 6.38 1.54 9.24
CA ALA A 143 6.05 1.17 7.87
C ALA A 143 5.72 2.38 6.99
N GLU A 144 6.11 2.30 5.73
CA GLU A 144 5.70 3.22 4.66
C GLU A 144 4.80 2.48 3.67
N ILE A 145 3.70 3.10 3.28
CA ILE A 145 2.77 2.54 2.28
C ILE A 145 2.84 3.34 0.99
N PHE A 146 2.90 2.61 -0.12
CA PHE A 146 2.99 3.18 -1.45
C PHE A 146 2.20 2.34 -2.47
N LEU A 147 1.80 3.01 -3.54
CA LEU A 147 1.13 2.39 -4.67
C LEU A 147 2.13 2.21 -5.82
N THR A 148 2.16 1.03 -6.41
CA THR A 148 2.99 0.72 -7.58
C THR A 148 2.10 0.42 -8.76
N LYS A 149 2.36 1.08 -9.91
CA LYS A 149 1.74 0.76 -11.20
C LYS A 149 2.64 -0.20 -11.96
N TYR A 150 2.09 -1.23 -12.59
CA TYR A 150 2.91 -2.10 -13.44
C TYR A 150 3.42 -1.35 -14.70
N PRO A 151 4.71 -1.46 -15.06
CA PRO A 151 5.72 -2.41 -14.56
C PRO A 151 6.75 -1.80 -13.60
N ASN A 152 6.34 -1.09 -12.54
CA ASN A 152 7.12 -0.62 -11.38
C ASN A 152 7.31 0.89 -11.22
N ASP A 153 6.37 1.71 -11.71
CA ASP A 153 6.39 3.12 -11.35
C ASP A 153 5.68 3.32 -10.00
N LYS A 154 6.44 3.73 -8.98
CA LYS A 154 5.86 4.26 -7.74
C LYS A 154 5.00 5.47 -8.11
N PHE A 155 3.71 5.34 -7.90
CA PHE A 155 2.76 6.36 -8.31
C PHE A 155 2.44 7.29 -7.13
N ILE A 156 2.48 8.61 -7.37
CA ILE A 156 2.38 9.61 -6.31
C ILE A 156 0.95 9.64 -5.76
N ILE A 157 0.84 9.31 -4.50
CA ILE A 157 -0.37 9.47 -3.72
C ILE A 157 -0.58 10.97 -3.45
N ASN A 158 -1.57 11.58 -4.10
CA ASN A 158 -2.03 12.97 -3.91
C ASN A 158 -0.95 14.06 -4.07
N ARG A 159 -0.84 14.61 -5.28
CA ARG A 159 0.21 15.59 -5.69
C ARG A 159 0.26 16.88 -4.87
N GLY A 160 -0.77 17.19 -4.08
CA GLY A 160 -0.91 18.48 -3.38
C GLY A 160 -1.01 18.42 -1.84
N LEU A 161 -1.09 17.24 -1.22
CA LEU A 161 -1.14 17.11 0.24
C LEU A 161 0.22 16.66 0.79
N LYS A 162 0.60 17.20 1.95
CA LYS A 162 1.73 16.69 2.73
C LYS A 162 1.19 15.77 3.81
N TYR A 163 1.56 14.50 3.74
CA TYR A 163 1.25 13.55 4.83
C TYR A 163 2.22 13.67 5.99
N ARG A 164 1.80 13.22 7.16
CA ARG A 164 2.68 13.08 8.34
C ARG A 164 3.72 12.00 8.06
N GLY A 165 4.98 12.31 8.32
CA GLY A 165 6.11 11.53 7.85
C GLY A 165 7.39 12.36 7.71
N CYS A 166 8.27 11.92 6.82
CA CYS A 166 9.49 12.65 6.48
C CYS A 166 9.19 14.09 6.04
N THR A 167 9.78 15.07 6.74
CA THR A 167 9.63 16.51 6.46
C THR A 167 10.67 17.03 5.45
N SER A 168 11.69 16.23 5.14
CA SER A 168 12.81 16.60 4.26
C SER A 168 13.13 15.50 3.24
N GLY A 169 13.60 15.89 2.05
CA GLY A 169 14.00 14.97 0.96
C GLY A 169 13.01 14.91 -0.21
N LYS A 170 13.38 14.16 -1.27
CA LYS A 170 12.62 14.07 -2.55
C LYS A 170 11.19 13.50 -2.38
N ASN A 171 10.97 12.72 -1.31
CA ASN A 171 9.72 12.03 -1.01
C ASN A 171 8.96 12.65 0.18
N ALA A 172 9.43 13.77 0.72
CA ALA A 172 8.78 14.41 1.86
C ALA A 172 7.30 14.73 1.58
N GLY A 173 6.41 14.18 2.41
CA GLY A 173 4.96 14.34 2.29
C GLY A 173 4.30 13.53 1.17
N LYS A 174 5.00 12.63 0.47
CA LYS A 174 4.44 11.77 -0.59
C LYS A 174 4.10 10.35 -0.13
N ASP A 175 4.72 9.90 0.94
CA ASP A 175 4.55 8.57 1.51
C ASP A 175 3.76 8.65 2.83
N LEU A 176 3.02 7.58 3.15
CA LEU A 176 2.26 7.47 4.40
C LEU A 176 3.06 6.65 5.41
N HIS A 177 3.33 7.24 6.57
CA HIS A 177 4.16 6.65 7.62
C HIS A 177 3.29 6.13 8.77
N PHE A 178 3.54 4.90 9.22
CA PHE A 178 2.81 4.24 10.30
C PHE A 178 3.75 3.70 11.37
N GLU A 179 3.42 3.96 12.63
CA GLU A 179 4.18 3.48 13.77
C GLU A 179 3.30 2.62 14.68
N GLN A 180 3.76 1.39 14.94
CA GLN A 180 3.14 0.53 15.92
C GLN A 180 3.41 1.07 17.33
N VAL A 181 2.34 1.19 18.10
CA VAL A 181 2.38 1.60 19.51
C VAL A 181 1.78 0.50 20.41
N LEU A 182 2.10 0.54 21.70
CA LEU A 182 1.60 -0.38 22.72
C LEU A 182 0.10 -0.19 23.01
#